data_AF-A0A9Q0AUW8-F1
#
_entry.id   AF-A0A9Q0AUW8-F1
#
_cell.length_a   1.000
_cell.length_b   1.000
_cell.length_c   1.000
_cell.angle_alpha   90.00
_cell.angle_beta   90.00
_cell.angle_gamma   90.00
#
_symmetry.space_group_name_H-M   'P 1'
#
loop_
_entity.id
_entity.type
_entity.pdbx_description
1 polymer ?
#
loop_
_entity_poly.entity_id
_entity_poly.type
_entity_poly.pdbx_seq_one_letter_code
_entity_poly.pdbx_strand_id
1 'polypeptide(L)'
;MPSFKNTVTALAALAGLSAALPASTSPNPGDTKNPRALGINCRGSGLCPLATLENHSGVRILQLWHDILAATDKDPNTVYNSGDHIVCVGTTVSVTIGASASAEVEGIGGEVSLESEVSIGTGGVCLFPQGASLTLSQIRGLVDALGNHGCATCGSVPIHFVDRGSNDPSSGILTSNYVKNPYCGGNCISSVGSK
;
A
#
# COMPACT_ATOMS: atom_id res chain seq x y z
N MET A 1 78.25 1.24 8.24
CA MET A 1 78.36 1.31 6.76
C MET A 1 78.62 -0.11 6.29
N PRO A 2 77.74 -0.74 5.49
CA PRO A 2 77.17 -0.32 4.19
C PRO A 2 75.63 -0.45 4.19
N SER A 3 74.81 -0.34 3.16
CA SER A 3 74.78 0.27 1.82
C SER A 3 73.31 0.19 1.38
N PHE A 4 72.81 1.24 0.72
CA PHE A 4 71.46 1.36 0.17
C PHE A 4 71.12 0.20 -0.79
N LYS A 5 69.89 -0.31 -0.70
CA LYS A 5 69.12 -0.82 -1.84
C LYS A 5 67.73 -0.21 -1.79
N ASN A 6 67.45 0.67 -2.75
CA ASN A 6 66.12 1.16 -3.06
C ASN A 6 65.29 0.01 -3.61
N THR A 7 64.28 -0.43 -2.85
CA THR A 7 63.21 -1.29 -3.37
C THR A 7 61.99 -0.42 -3.54
N VAL A 8 61.69 -0.02 -4.78
CA VAL A 8 60.42 0.61 -5.13
C VAL A 8 59.38 -0.50 -5.15
N THR A 9 58.71 -0.71 -4.02
CA THR A 9 57.57 -1.61 -3.93
C THR A 9 56.32 -0.82 -4.35
N ALA A 10 55.90 -1.01 -5.60
CA ALA A 10 54.59 -0.56 -6.04
C ALA A 10 53.52 -1.42 -5.34
N LEU A 11 52.95 -0.91 -4.25
CA LEU A 11 51.74 -1.50 -3.66
C LEU A 11 50.54 -0.95 -4.40
N ALA A 12 49.89 -1.84 -5.14
CA ALA A 12 48.67 -1.60 -5.88
C ALA A 12 47.57 -1.02 -4.98
N ALA A 13 46.90 0.02 -5.48
CA ALA A 13 45.70 0.56 -4.87
C ALA A 13 44.61 -0.53 -4.82
N LEU A 14 44.29 -1.00 -3.61
CA LEU A 14 43.07 -1.76 -3.33
C LEU A 14 41.90 -0.77 -3.42
N ALA A 15 41.38 -0.57 -4.64
CA ALA A 15 40.04 -0.05 -4.83
C ALA A 15 39.08 -1.04 -4.16
N GLY A 16 38.55 -0.65 -3.01
CA GLY A 16 37.50 -1.38 -2.31
C GLY A 16 36.31 -1.57 -3.23
N LEU A 17 36.17 -2.79 -3.73
CA LEU A 17 35.01 -3.23 -4.49
C LEU A 17 33.83 -3.23 -3.51
N SER A 18 32.97 -2.21 -3.60
CA SER A 18 31.63 -2.31 -3.03
C SER A 18 30.97 -3.53 -3.66
N ALA A 19 30.92 -4.63 -2.92
CA ALA A 19 30.12 -5.78 -3.27
C ALA A 19 28.66 -5.33 -3.21
N ALA A 20 28.16 -4.82 -4.34
CA ALA A 20 26.73 -4.81 -4.59
C ALA A 20 26.29 -6.28 -4.50
N LEU A 21 25.45 -6.59 -3.51
CA LEU A 21 24.78 -7.88 -3.48
C LEU A 21 24.12 -8.09 -4.86
N PRO A 22 24.20 -9.28 -5.47
CA PRO A 22 23.44 -9.53 -6.67
C PRO A 22 21.97 -9.32 -6.33
N ALA A 23 21.32 -8.39 -7.02
CA ALA A 23 19.88 -8.35 -7.07
C ALA A 23 19.43 -9.75 -7.48
N SER A 24 18.75 -10.45 -6.57
CA SER A 24 18.22 -11.78 -6.80
C SER A 24 17.35 -11.74 -8.05
N THR A 25 17.88 -12.23 -9.17
CA THR A 25 17.10 -12.45 -10.39
C THR A 25 16.08 -13.54 -10.08
N SER A 26 14.85 -13.12 -9.87
CA SER A 26 13.69 -14.01 -9.69
C SER A 26 13.56 -14.96 -10.89
N PRO A 27 13.35 -16.28 -10.70
CA PRO A 27 13.28 -17.26 -11.80
C PRO A 27 12.04 -17.18 -12.70
N ASN A 28 11.18 -16.17 -12.58
CA ASN A 28 9.95 -16.11 -13.36
C ASN A 28 10.15 -15.26 -14.64
N PRO A 29 10.37 -15.87 -15.82
CA PRO A 29 10.18 -15.17 -17.08
C PRO A 29 8.70 -14.85 -17.21
N GLY A 30 8.36 -13.56 -17.01
CA GLY A 30 6.99 -13.08 -16.96
C GLY A 30 6.18 -13.49 -18.18
N ASP A 31 5.13 -14.29 -17.96
CA ASP A 31 4.03 -14.41 -18.90
C ASP A 31 3.35 -13.03 -19.00
N THR A 32 3.48 -12.40 -20.16
CA THR A 32 2.97 -11.05 -20.44
C THR A 32 1.44 -10.94 -20.36
N LYS A 33 0.72 -12.05 -20.15
CA LYS A 33 -0.74 -12.09 -20.05
C LYS A 33 -1.30 -12.37 -18.66
N ASN A 34 -0.49 -12.66 -17.65
CA ASN A 34 -0.96 -12.83 -16.28
C ASN A 34 -0.63 -11.58 -15.44
N PRO A 35 -1.62 -10.75 -15.07
CA PRO A 35 -1.38 -9.55 -14.25
C PRO A 35 -0.82 -9.87 -12.86
N ARG A 36 -0.84 -11.14 -12.44
CA ARG A 36 -0.20 -11.61 -11.20
C ARG A 36 1.28 -11.94 -11.37
N ALA A 37 1.79 -12.21 -12.58
CA ALA A 37 3.11 -12.82 -12.84
C ALA A 37 4.35 -11.93 -12.61
N LEU A 38 4.22 -10.82 -11.87
CA LEU A 38 5.27 -9.80 -11.76
C LEU A 38 6.04 -9.84 -10.44
N GLY A 39 5.74 -10.79 -9.56
CA GLY A 39 6.30 -10.80 -8.20
C GLY A 39 5.91 -9.53 -7.43
N ILE A 40 6.75 -9.10 -6.50
CA ILE A 40 6.58 -7.83 -5.78
C ILE A 40 6.67 -6.66 -6.75
N ASN A 41 5.70 -5.75 -6.69
CA ASN A 41 5.64 -4.59 -7.58
C ASN A 41 4.71 -3.49 -7.04
N CYS A 42 4.83 -2.28 -7.58
CA CYS A 42 4.00 -1.12 -7.22
C CYS A 42 2.92 -0.80 -8.27
N ARG A 43 2.47 -1.79 -9.04
CA ARG A 43 1.41 -1.57 -10.03
C ARG A 43 0.05 -1.55 -9.35
N GLY A 44 -0.85 -0.78 -9.93
CA GLY A 44 -2.24 -0.66 -9.50
C GLY A 44 -3.06 0.09 -10.55
N SER A 45 -4.32 0.36 -10.20
CA SER A 45 -5.21 1.20 -11.00
C SER A 45 -4.64 2.60 -11.18
N GLY A 46 -4.94 3.24 -12.32
CA GLY A 46 -4.67 4.67 -12.52
C GLY A 46 -5.43 5.58 -11.53
N LEU A 47 -6.42 5.03 -10.81
CA LEU A 47 -7.16 5.72 -9.75
C LEU A 47 -6.46 5.65 -8.38
N CYS A 48 -5.38 4.87 -8.24
CA CYS A 48 -4.63 4.78 -6.98
C CYS A 48 -4.13 6.15 -6.48
N PRO A 49 -3.51 7.01 -7.32
CA PRO A 49 -3.14 8.35 -6.89
C PRO A 49 -4.35 9.24 -6.58
N LEU A 50 -5.49 9.01 -7.25
CA LEU A 50 -6.71 9.79 -7.06
C LEU A 50 -7.35 9.53 -5.69
N ALA A 51 -7.10 8.36 -5.10
CA ALA A 51 -7.54 8.05 -3.75
C ALA A 51 -6.89 8.93 -2.66
N THR A 52 -5.94 9.78 -3.04
CA THR A 52 -5.18 10.67 -2.15
C THR A 52 -5.31 12.16 -2.53
N LEU A 53 -6.28 12.51 -3.39
CA LEU A 53 -6.40 13.86 -3.97
C LEU A 53 -6.94 14.94 -3.05
N GLU A 54 -7.68 14.60 -2.00
CA GLU A 54 -8.09 15.59 -1.00
C GLU A 54 -6.91 15.84 -0.05
N ASN A 55 -6.18 16.92 -0.30
CA ASN A 55 -5.15 17.48 0.58
C ASN A 55 -4.10 16.47 1.06
N HIS A 56 -3.02 16.31 0.31
CA HIS A 56 -1.63 16.46 0.77
C HIS A 56 -0.69 15.82 -0.26
N SER A 57 0.34 16.56 -0.65
CA SER A 57 1.51 16.02 -1.35
C SER A 57 2.04 14.77 -0.64
N GLY A 58 1.91 13.59 -1.26
CA GLY A 58 2.67 12.39 -0.88
C GLY A 58 2.04 11.46 0.17
N VAL A 59 0.72 11.35 0.24
CA VAL A 59 0.06 10.33 1.09
C VAL A 59 0.56 8.92 0.71
N ARG A 60 1.28 8.28 1.62
CA ARG A 60 1.75 6.89 1.48
C ARG A 60 0.70 5.96 2.08
N ILE A 61 -0.29 5.54 1.30
CA ILE A 61 -1.30 4.59 1.77
C ILE A 61 -0.68 3.29 2.29
N LEU A 62 0.48 2.86 1.78
CA LEU A 62 1.21 1.73 2.36
C LEU A 62 1.72 2.00 3.78
N GLN A 63 2.13 3.24 4.09
CA GLN A 63 2.46 3.63 5.47
C GLN A 63 1.21 3.62 6.34
N LEU A 64 0.08 4.08 5.82
CA LEU A 64 -1.19 4.02 6.54
C LEU A 64 -1.62 2.57 6.83
N TRP A 65 -1.41 1.64 5.89
CA TRP A 65 -1.61 0.21 6.13
C TRP A 65 -0.71 -0.31 7.25
N HIS A 66 0.57 0.03 7.22
CA HIS A 66 1.49 -0.31 8.31
C HIS A 66 0.95 0.18 9.65
N ASP A 67 0.53 1.43 9.74
CA ASP A 67 0.09 2.05 10.99
C ASP A 67 -1.24 1.47 11.49
N ILE A 68 -2.23 1.26 10.61
CA ILE A 68 -3.51 0.64 10.95
C ILE A 68 -3.31 -0.80 11.42
N LEU A 69 -2.47 -1.57 10.73
CA LEU A 69 -2.20 -2.97 11.09
C LEU A 69 -1.39 -3.07 12.39
N ALA A 70 -0.57 -2.08 12.73
CA ALA A 70 0.13 -2.01 14.01
C ALA A 70 -0.78 -1.56 15.16
N ALA A 71 -1.77 -0.70 14.88
CA ALA A 71 -2.67 -0.14 15.88
C ALA A 71 -3.93 -0.98 16.15
N THR A 72 -4.31 -1.88 15.24
CA THR A 72 -5.48 -2.74 15.45
C THR A 72 -5.28 -3.72 16.61
N ASP A 73 -6.36 -3.95 17.36
CA ASP A 73 -6.50 -4.91 18.46
C ASP A 73 -6.91 -6.31 18.00
N LYS A 74 -7.10 -6.53 16.68
CA LYS A 74 -7.42 -7.84 16.11
C LYS A 74 -6.33 -8.87 16.44
N ASP A 75 -6.79 -10.10 16.71
CA ASP A 75 -5.90 -11.24 16.98
C ASP A 75 -4.95 -11.46 15.78
N PRO A 76 -3.63 -11.61 15.99
CA PRO A 76 -2.66 -11.83 14.92
C PRO A 76 -2.94 -13.07 14.03
N ASN A 77 -3.70 -14.04 14.55
CA ASN A 77 -4.12 -15.25 13.85
C ASN A 77 -5.47 -15.07 13.12
N THR A 78 -6.09 -13.89 13.17
CA THR A 78 -7.29 -13.59 12.40
C THR A 78 -7.03 -13.85 10.92
N VAL A 79 -7.87 -14.69 10.30
CA VAL A 79 -7.73 -15.10 8.91
C VAL A 79 -8.60 -14.22 8.01
N TYR A 80 -8.01 -13.80 6.90
CA TYR A 80 -8.65 -13.11 5.79
C TYR A 80 -8.58 -14.00 4.56
N ASN A 81 -9.73 -14.30 3.95
CA ASN A 81 -9.80 -15.14 2.78
C ASN A 81 -9.54 -14.34 1.50
N SER A 82 -9.24 -15.06 0.42
CA SER A 82 -9.10 -14.45 -0.90
C SER A 82 -10.32 -13.59 -1.25
N GLY A 83 -10.10 -12.31 -1.49
CA GLY A 83 -11.14 -11.31 -1.80
C GLY A 83 -11.68 -10.53 -0.61
N ASP A 84 -11.35 -10.91 0.63
CA ASP A 84 -11.74 -10.14 1.81
C ASP A 84 -10.92 -8.83 1.88
N HIS A 85 -11.57 -7.67 1.88
CA HIS A 85 -10.85 -6.42 2.11
C HIS A 85 -10.60 -6.25 3.60
N ILE A 86 -9.32 -6.26 3.97
CA ILE A 86 -8.86 -6.14 5.35
C ILE A 86 -9.15 -4.72 5.85
N VAL A 87 -8.81 -3.72 5.04
CA VAL A 87 -9.03 -2.30 5.30
C VAL A 87 -9.13 -1.57 3.97
N CYS A 88 -9.95 -0.52 3.92
CA CYS A 88 -10.08 0.36 2.78
C CYS A 88 -10.07 1.81 3.24
N VAL A 89 -9.48 2.68 2.43
CA VAL A 89 -9.49 4.14 2.59
C VAL A 89 -10.20 4.71 1.38
N GLY A 90 -11.39 5.24 1.62
CA GLY A 90 -12.23 5.83 0.60
C GLY A 90 -11.82 7.28 0.31
N THR A 91 -12.13 7.75 -0.90
CA THR A 91 -12.28 9.18 -1.14
C THR A 91 -13.70 9.56 -0.78
N THR A 92 -13.87 10.27 0.32
CA THR A 92 -15.14 10.94 0.60
C THR A 92 -15.06 12.31 -0.04
N VAL A 93 -15.47 12.42 -1.31
CA VAL A 93 -15.68 13.77 -1.86
C VAL A 93 -16.88 14.35 -1.13
N SER A 94 -16.64 15.26 -0.20
CA SER A 94 -17.68 16.10 0.37
C SER A 94 -18.11 17.08 -0.71
N VAL A 95 -19.13 16.70 -1.50
CA VAL A 95 -19.79 17.66 -2.39
C VAL A 95 -20.75 18.45 -1.52
N THR A 96 -20.45 19.73 -1.26
CA THR A 96 -21.43 20.65 -0.68
C THR A 96 -22.51 20.91 -1.73
N ILE A 97 -23.61 20.15 -1.69
CA ILE A 97 -24.80 20.48 -2.47
C ILE A 97 -25.56 21.54 -1.67
N GLY A 98 -25.20 22.80 -1.90
CA GLY A 98 -25.95 23.94 -1.37
C GLY A 98 -27.28 24.06 -2.11
N ALA A 99 -28.39 23.82 -1.43
CA ALA A 99 -29.70 24.26 -1.89
C ALA A 99 -30.00 25.61 -1.24
N SER A 100 -29.86 26.70 -1.98
CA SER A 100 -30.29 28.02 -1.55
C SER A 100 -31.73 28.24 -2.01
N ALA A 101 -32.67 28.28 -1.07
CA ALA A 101 -34.02 28.75 -1.32
C ALA A 101 -34.15 30.19 -0.81
N SER A 102 -34.29 31.14 -1.73
CA SER A 102 -34.67 32.51 -1.40
C SER A 102 -36.20 32.57 -1.32
N ALA A 103 -36.74 32.62 -0.10
CA ALA A 103 -38.15 32.92 0.13
C ALA A 103 -38.29 34.39 0.49
N GLU A 104 -39.08 35.13 -0.30
CA GLU A 104 -39.48 36.48 0.01
C GLU A 104 -40.65 36.42 0.99
N VAL A 105 -40.39 36.57 2.29
CA VAL A 105 -41.45 36.83 3.28
C VAL A 105 -41.26 38.27 3.75
N GLU A 106 -42.28 39.11 3.57
CA GLU A 106 -42.29 40.47 4.11
C GLU A 106 -41.96 40.42 5.61
N GLY A 107 -40.74 40.87 5.97
CA GLY A 107 -40.32 41.06 7.36
C GLY A 107 -39.16 40.20 7.87
N ILE A 108 -38.69 39.16 7.15
CA ILE A 108 -37.47 38.41 7.52
C ILE A 108 -36.63 38.05 6.29
N GLY A 109 -35.54 38.78 6.05
CA GLY A 109 -34.51 38.36 5.09
C GLY A 109 -33.63 37.30 5.74
N GLY A 110 -33.83 36.03 5.37
CA GLY A 110 -33.03 34.92 5.87
C GLY A 110 -32.68 33.95 4.74
N GLU A 111 -31.39 33.78 4.51
CA GLU A 111 -30.82 32.76 3.64
C GLU A 111 -30.76 31.42 4.41
N VAL A 112 -31.50 30.42 3.94
CA VAL A 112 -31.42 29.07 4.49
C VAL A 112 -30.47 28.26 3.62
N SER A 113 -29.24 28.09 4.11
CA SER A 113 -28.24 27.21 3.52
C SER A 113 -28.35 25.83 4.17
N LEU A 114 -28.85 24.85 3.42
CA LEU A 114 -28.80 23.45 3.82
C LEU A 114 -27.47 22.85 3.34
N GLU A 115 -26.59 22.52 4.27
CA GLU A 115 -25.37 21.78 4.00
C GLU A 115 -25.68 20.28 4.11
N SER A 116 -25.66 19.57 2.98
CA SER A 116 -25.76 18.12 2.97
C SER A 116 -24.39 17.55 2.58
N GLU A 117 -23.76 16.84 3.51
CA GLU A 117 -22.54 16.07 3.26
C GLU A 117 -22.92 14.80 2.53
N VAL A 118 -23.00 14.86 1.20
CA VAL A 118 -23.18 13.64 0.41
C VAL A 118 -21.82 12.96 0.31
N SER A 119 -21.58 11.94 1.14
CA SER A 119 -20.50 10.97 0.92
C SER A 119 -20.87 10.09 -0.28
N ILE A 120 -20.60 10.59 -1.49
CA ILE A 120 -20.70 9.78 -2.70
C ILE A 120 -19.54 8.79 -2.62
N GLY A 121 -19.84 7.54 -2.26
CA GLY A 121 -18.84 6.47 -2.15
C GLY A 121 -18.25 6.16 -3.53
N THR A 122 -17.27 6.94 -3.96
CA THR A 122 -16.64 6.81 -5.27
C THR A 122 -15.68 5.61 -5.34
N GLY A 123 -15.51 4.85 -4.26
CA GLY A 123 -14.52 3.77 -4.13
C GLY A 123 -13.37 4.16 -3.22
N GLY A 124 -12.36 3.29 -3.11
CA GLY A 124 -11.21 3.52 -2.23
C GLY A 124 -10.06 2.59 -2.52
N VAL A 125 -8.87 2.89 -1.98
CA VAL A 125 -7.76 1.94 -2.01
C VAL A 125 -7.95 0.95 -0.88
N CYS A 126 -7.91 -0.34 -1.22
CA CYS A 126 -8.14 -1.43 -0.30
C CYS A 126 -6.94 -2.35 -0.25
N LEU A 127 -6.70 -2.94 0.92
CA LEU A 127 -5.74 -4.02 1.14
C LEU A 127 -6.49 -5.35 1.22
N PHE A 128 -6.13 -6.33 0.38
CA PHE A 128 -6.81 -7.62 0.31
C PHE A 128 -5.92 -8.74 -0.25
N PRO A 129 -6.06 -9.99 0.22
CA PRO A 129 -5.37 -11.13 -0.37
C PRO A 129 -6.13 -11.65 -1.60
N GLN A 130 -5.40 -12.26 -2.53
CA GLN A 130 -5.95 -12.87 -3.74
C GLN A 130 -5.30 -14.23 -3.98
N GLY A 131 -6.12 -15.26 -4.20
CA GLY A 131 -5.66 -16.62 -4.50
C GLY A 131 -5.15 -17.40 -3.28
N ALA A 132 -5.22 -16.82 -2.08
CA ALA A 132 -4.87 -17.46 -0.82
C ALA A 132 -5.60 -16.80 0.36
N SER A 133 -5.62 -17.50 1.49
CA SER A 133 -6.00 -16.93 2.78
C SER A 133 -4.75 -16.57 3.59
N LEU A 134 -4.78 -15.45 4.31
CA LEU A 134 -3.66 -14.96 5.11
C LEU A 134 -4.09 -14.63 6.52
N THR A 135 -3.20 -14.88 7.47
CA THR A 135 -3.34 -14.36 8.84
C THR A 135 -2.94 -12.87 8.90
N LEU A 136 -3.49 -12.14 9.87
CA LEU A 136 -3.10 -10.75 10.14
C LEU A 136 -1.57 -10.61 10.34
N SER A 137 -0.94 -11.57 11.02
CA SER A 137 0.50 -11.58 11.22
C SER A 137 1.28 -11.67 9.90
N GLN A 138 0.84 -12.50 8.95
CA GLN A 138 1.46 -12.57 7.63
C GLN A 138 1.25 -11.29 6.84
N ILE A 139 0.04 -10.72 6.92
CA ILE A 139 -0.32 -9.47 6.24
C ILE A 139 0.59 -8.32 6.68
N ARG A 140 0.88 -8.19 7.98
CA ARG A 140 1.82 -7.18 8.52
C ARG A 140 3.17 -7.24 7.82
N GLY A 141 3.83 -8.41 7.84
CA GLY A 141 5.15 -8.56 7.21
C GLY A 141 5.13 -8.31 5.69
N LEU A 142 4.04 -8.67 5.01
CA LEU A 142 3.90 -8.41 3.57
C LEU A 142 3.66 -6.91 3.26
N VAL A 143 2.94 -6.18 4.11
CA VAL A 143 2.82 -4.72 3.99
C VAL A 143 4.17 -4.04 4.22
N ASP A 144 4.95 -4.50 5.19
CA ASP A 144 6.31 -4.00 5.42
C ASP A 144 7.18 -4.22 4.18
N ALA A 145 7.08 -5.39 3.55
CA ALA A 145 7.78 -5.69 2.30
C ALA A 145 7.40 -4.73 1.17
N LEU A 146 6.11 -4.39 1.02
CA LEU A 146 5.66 -3.40 0.02
C LEU A 146 6.20 -2.00 0.31
N GLY A 147 6.18 -1.58 1.57
CA GLY A 147 6.76 -0.30 2.01
C GLY A 147 8.27 -0.23 1.74
N ASN A 148 9.01 -1.27 2.12
CA ASN A 148 10.45 -1.39 1.91
C ASN A 148 10.83 -1.48 0.42
N HIS A 149 9.95 -2.03 -0.42
CA HIS A 149 10.11 -2.03 -1.87
C HIS A 149 9.90 -0.64 -2.49
N GLY A 150 9.35 0.33 -1.75
CA GLY A 150 9.14 1.71 -2.19
C GLY A 150 7.76 1.98 -2.78
N CYS A 151 6.79 1.08 -2.58
CA CYS A 151 5.43 1.31 -3.04
C CYS A 151 4.73 2.35 -2.15
N ALA A 152 4.25 3.44 -2.74
CA ALA A 152 3.61 4.52 -1.99
C ALA A 152 2.12 4.26 -1.71
N THR A 153 1.36 3.90 -2.75
CA THR A 153 -0.11 3.81 -2.66
C THR A 153 -0.66 2.43 -3.00
N CYS A 154 -0.22 1.87 -4.11
CA CYS A 154 -0.67 0.58 -4.61
C CYS A 154 0.51 -0.32 -4.93
N GLY A 155 0.25 -1.61 -4.91
CA GLY A 155 1.23 -2.64 -5.17
C GLY A 155 0.71 -4.02 -4.85
N SER A 156 1.51 -5.02 -5.16
CA SER A 156 1.23 -6.41 -4.80
C SER A 156 2.51 -7.12 -4.44
N VAL A 157 2.42 -8.09 -3.53
CA VAL A 157 3.55 -8.89 -3.05
C VAL A 157 3.11 -10.36 -2.97
N PRO A 158 3.93 -11.31 -3.48
CA PRO A 158 3.68 -12.74 -3.30
C PRO A 158 3.62 -13.13 -1.83
N ILE A 159 2.70 -14.03 -1.49
CA ILE A 159 2.50 -14.43 -0.09
C ILE A 159 3.71 -15.12 0.53
N HIS A 160 4.58 -15.71 -0.30
CA HIS A 160 5.79 -16.39 0.14
C HIS A 160 7.06 -15.52 0.11
N PHE A 161 6.90 -14.21 -0.08
CA PHE A 161 8.02 -13.29 -0.21
C PHE A 161 8.83 -13.14 1.08
N VAL A 162 8.15 -13.07 2.24
CA VAL A 162 8.80 -12.82 3.52
C VAL A 162 9.28 -14.11 4.21
N ASP A 163 8.47 -15.17 4.19
CA ASP A 163 8.78 -16.43 4.88
C ASP A 163 9.75 -17.32 4.09
N ARG A 164 9.74 -17.25 2.75
CA ARG A 164 10.58 -18.10 1.88
C ARG A 164 11.48 -17.33 0.91
N GLY A 165 11.43 -16.00 0.90
CA GLY A 165 12.15 -15.19 -0.09
C GLY A 165 11.66 -15.41 -1.53
N SER A 166 10.47 -16.00 -1.71
CA SER A 166 9.96 -16.36 -3.04
C SER A 166 9.27 -15.17 -3.67
N ASN A 167 9.74 -14.78 -4.86
CA ASN A 167 9.09 -13.75 -5.66
C ASN A 167 8.09 -14.33 -6.69
N ASP A 168 7.62 -15.57 -6.46
CA ASP A 168 6.64 -16.25 -7.30
C ASP A 168 5.20 -15.99 -6.80
N PRO A 169 4.33 -15.36 -7.61
CA PRO A 169 2.97 -14.99 -7.25
C PRO A 169 1.95 -16.14 -7.37
N SER A 170 2.37 -17.32 -7.85
CA SER A 170 1.47 -18.43 -8.22
C SER A 170 0.68 -19.00 -7.03
N SER A 171 1.22 -18.91 -5.82
CA SER A 171 0.56 -19.36 -4.58
C SER A 171 -0.42 -18.33 -4.00
N GLY A 172 -0.51 -17.14 -4.59
CA GLY A 172 -1.32 -16.03 -4.09
C GLY A 172 -0.51 -14.75 -3.86
N ILE A 173 -1.22 -13.64 -3.78
CA ILE A 173 -0.65 -12.30 -3.59
C ILE A 173 -1.45 -11.50 -2.56
N LEU A 174 -0.76 -10.67 -1.79
CA LEU A 174 -1.39 -9.56 -1.06
C LEU A 174 -1.37 -8.32 -1.96
N THR A 175 -2.50 -7.62 -2.06
CA THR A 175 -2.67 -6.49 -2.97
C THR A 175 -3.19 -5.27 -2.25
N SER A 176 -2.56 -4.12 -2.47
CA SER A 176 -3.12 -2.78 -2.24
C SER A 176 -3.54 -2.20 -3.58
N ASN A 177 -4.83 -2.02 -3.82
CA ASN A 177 -5.33 -1.46 -5.09
C ASN A 177 -6.65 -0.71 -4.89
N TYR A 178 -6.97 0.19 -5.82
CA TYR A 178 -8.27 0.84 -5.86
C TYR A 178 -9.39 -0.17 -6.17
N VAL A 179 -10.47 -0.09 -5.39
CA VAL A 179 -11.69 -0.87 -5.55
C VAL A 179 -12.91 0.05 -5.51
N LYS A 180 -13.77 -0.10 -6.51
CA LYS A 180 -15.00 0.69 -6.64
C LYS A 180 -16.03 0.36 -5.56
N ASN A 181 -16.17 -0.92 -5.23
CA ASN A 181 -17.13 -1.42 -4.24
C ASN A 181 -16.38 -2.21 -3.17
N PRO A 182 -15.87 -1.55 -2.12
CA PRO A 182 -15.25 -2.22 -0.98
C PRO A 182 -16.16 -3.31 -0.40
N TYR A 183 -15.58 -4.49 -0.11
CA TYR A 183 -16.28 -5.63 0.47
C TYR A 183 -15.60 -6.07 1.75
N CYS A 184 -16.39 -6.24 2.81
CA CYS A 184 -15.91 -6.77 4.08
C CYS A 184 -16.48 -8.17 4.36
N GLY A 185 -15.61 -9.18 4.43
CA GLY A 185 -15.95 -10.57 4.79
C GLY A 185 -16.17 -10.81 6.29
N GLY A 186 -16.35 -9.75 7.10
CA GLY A 186 -16.65 -9.84 8.54
C GLY A 186 -15.46 -9.60 9.48
N ASN A 187 -14.21 -9.72 9.02
CA ASN A 187 -13.00 -9.56 9.85
C ASN A 187 -12.25 -8.24 9.67
N CYS A 188 -12.83 -7.30 8.92
CA CYS A 188 -12.16 -6.08 8.50
C CYS A 188 -11.84 -5.15 9.66
N ILE A 189 -10.86 -4.30 9.46
CA ILE A 189 -10.43 -3.27 10.41
C ILE A 189 -11.22 -2.01 10.08
N SER A 190 -12.26 -1.74 10.87
CA SER A 190 -13.08 -0.53 10.79
C SER A 190 -12.79 0.48 11.90
N SER A 191 -11.89 0.14 12.83
CA SER A 191 -11.48 0.96 13.96
C SER A 191 -10.04 0.60 14.36
N VAL A 192 -9.25 1.61 14.71
CA VAL A 192 -7.94 1.45 15.36
C VAL A 192 -8.15 1.67 16.87
N GLY A 193 -7.60 0.78 17.70
CA GLY A 193 -7.73 0.91 19.15
C GLY A 193 -7.02 2.17 19.63
N SER A 194 -7.69 3.01 20.41
CA SER A 194 -7.04 4.09 21.16
C SER A 194 -6.16 3.45 22.23
N LYS A 195 -4.87 3.28 21.94
CA LYS A 195 -3.89 2.96 22.99
C LYS A 195 -3.62 4.18 23.85
#